data_AF-A0A952SFR8-F1
#
_entry.id   AF-A0A952SFR8-F1
#
_cell.length_a   1.000
_cell.length_b   1.000
_cell.length_c   1.000
_cell.angle_alpha   90.00
_cell.angle_beta   90.00
_cell.angle_gamma   90.00
#
_symmetry.space_group_name_H-M   'P 1'
#
loop_
_entity.id
_entity.type
_entity.pdbx_description
1 polymer ?
#
loop_
_entity_poly.entity_id
_entity_poly.type
_entity_poly.pdbx_seq_one_letter_code
_entity_poly.pdbx_strand_id
1 'polypeptide(L)'
;MLKRIVTPIFWKTVEKFVRPRHVIGPLEKTALTRIDLKPGELVEVKSSEEIRQTLNRKGCNRGLRYDHGLNQFCGTRHKVRDRLDRIIIESTGRMVTIEGTVTLVDTTCLCDMNALGGCPRQDPVYWRESWLKHVGEG
;
A
#
# COMPACT_ATOMS: atom_id res chain seq x y z
N MET A 1 13.66 21.61 -40.14
CA MET A 1 12.91 22.25 -39.03
C MET A 1 11.49 21.73 -39.04
N LEU A 2 10.84 21.69 -37.87
CA LEU A 2 9.46 21.24 -37.58
C LEU A 2 9.30 19.75 -37.17
N LYS A 3 9.85 19.39 -35.99
CA LYS A 3 9.32 18.27 -35.20
C LYS A 3 7.98 18.74 -34.60
N ARG A 4 6.87 18.33 -35.22
CA ARG A 4 5.51 18.60 -34.71
C ARG A 4 5.35 17.88 -33.37
N ILE A 5 5.21 18.69 -32.34
CA ILE A 5 4.84 18.33 -30.97
C ILE A 5 3.46 17.68 -31.04
N VAL A 6 3.40 16.35 -30.95
CA VAL A 6 2.13 15.65 -30.79
C VAL A 6 2.30 14.55 -29.75
N THR A 7 2.45 14.92 -28.47
CA THR A 7 2.00 14.04 -27.38
C THR A 7 1.99 14.77 -26.03
N PRO A 8 0.78 15.02 -25.50
CA PRO A 8 0.61 14.75 -24.06
C PRO A 8 -0.69 13.99 -23.72
N ILE A 9 -1.71 14.01 -24.60
CA ILE A 9 -3.05 13.51 -24.25
C ILE A 9 -3.18 12.02 -24.53
N PHE A 10 -2.73 11.55 -25.70
CA PHE A 10 -2.84 10.13 -26.07
C PHE A 10 -2.04 9.23 -25.12
N TRP A 11 -0.80 9.63 -24.76
CA TRP A 11 0.01 8.85 -23.81
C TRP A 11 -0.57 8.87 -22.38
N LYS A 12 -1.08 10.01 -21.87
CA LYS A 12 -1.75 10.03 -20.55
C LYS A 12 -2.98 9.12 -20.50
N THR A 13 -3.76 9.09 -21.58
CA THR A 13 -4.94 8.22 -21.67
C THR A 13 -4.55 6.74 -21.79
N VAL A 14 -3.54 6.41 -22.60
CA VAL A 14 -3.04 5.04 -22.76
C VAL A 14 -2.32 4.55 -21.48
N GLU A 15 -1.57 5.40 -20.78
CA GLU A 15 -0.95 5.05 -19.48
C GLU A 15 -1.97 4.58 -18.44
N LYS A 16 -3.15 5.21 -18.39
CA LYS A 16 -4.24 4.77 -17.52
C LYS A 16 -4.72 3.35 -17.83
N PHE A 17 -4.66 2.92 -19.09
CA PHE A 17 -5.08 1.60 -19.54
C PHE A 17 -3.96 0.55 -19.57
N VAL A 18 -2.69 0.97 -19.56
CA VAL A 18 -1.51 0.10 -19.68
C VAL A 18 -0.77 -0.10 -18.36
N ARG A 19 -1.04 0.70 -17.31
CA ARG A 19 -0.45 0.47 -15.98
C ARG A 19 -0.79 -0.94 -15.50
N PRO A 20 0.20 -1.74 -15.08
CA PRO A 20 -0.08 -3.05 -14.52
C PRO A 20 -1.01 -2.88 -13.32
N ARG A 21 -2.13 -3.59 -13.33
CA ARG A 21 -3.18 -3.52 -12.29
C ARG A 21 -2.64 -3.85 -10.89
N HIS A 22 -1.46 -4.43 -10.79
CA HIS A 22 -0.81 -4.82 -9.55
C HIS A 22 0.68 -4.46 -9.59
N VAL A 23 1.19 -3.90 -8.50
CA VAL A 23 2.63 -3.72 -8.31
C VAL A 23 3.20 -5.07 -7.87
N ILE A 24 4.05 -5.65 -8.70
CA ILE A 24 4.73 -6.92 -8.40
C ILE A 24 6.20 -6.67 -8.09
N GLY A 25 6.74 -7.41 -7.13
CA GLY A 25 8.14 -7.30 -6.73
C GLY A 25 9.00 -8.44 -7.23
N PRO A 26 10.33 -8.30 -7.12
CA PRO A 26 11.28 -9.27 -7.64
C PRO A 26 11.47 -10.50 -6.74
N LEU A 27 11.03 -10.45 -5.49
CA LEU A 27 11.40 -11.45 -4.48
C LEU A 27 10.67 -12.79 -4.65
N GLU A 28 11.34 -13.88 -4.28
CA GLU A 28 10.69 -15.19 -4.09
C GLU A 28 10.15 -15.32 -2.66
N LYS A 29 10.95 -14.90 -1.68
CA LYS A 29 10.58 -14.83 -0.26
C LYS A 29 10.77 -13.40 0.25
N THR A 30 9.78 -12.91 0.98
CA THR A 30 9.79 -11.54 1.53
C THR A 30 10.26 -11.55 2.98
N ALA A 31 11.20 -10.67 3.31
CA ALA A 31 11.71 -10.50 4.68
C ALA A 31 10.65 -9.91 5.61
N LEU A 32 10.78 -10.22 6.91
CA LEU A 32 10.06 -9.53 7.96
C LEU A 32 10.90 -8.34 8.41
N THR A 33 10.40 -7.13 8.23
CA THR A 33 10.99 -5.92 8.80
C THR A 33 10.09 -5.45 9.93
N ARG A 34 10.69 -5.21 11.09
CA ARG A 34 10.06 -4.58 12.24
C ARG A 34 10.86 -3.33 12.57
N ILE A 35 10.20 -2.19 12.52
CA ILE A 35 10.71 -0.91 13.04
C ILE A 35 9.98 -0.54 14.35
N ASP A 36 9.16 -1.47 14.87
CA ASP A 36 8.49 -1.49 16.17
C ASP A 36 7.60 -0.29 16.43
N LEU A 37 6.91 0.17 15.37
CA LEU A 37 6.01 1.32 15.38
C LEU A 37 4.99 1.26 16.54
N LYS A 38 4.77 2.40 17.17
CA LYS A 38 3.78 2.59 18.24
C LYS A 38 2.61 3.46 17.79
N PRO A 39 1.39 3.22 18.31
CA PRO A 39 0.27 4.13 18.14
C PRO A 39 0.67 5.57 18.47
N GLY A 40 0.28 6.51 17.60
CA GLY A 40 0.59 7.93 17.70
C GLY A 40 1.83 8.39 16.94
N GLU A 41 2.77 7.50 16.60
CA GLU A 41 3.98 7.86 15.86
C GLU A 41 3.68 8.34 14.44
N LEU A 42 4.43 9.36 13.99
CA LEU A 42 4.31 9.89 12.64
C LEU A 42 5.19 9.10 11.67
N VAL A 43 4.59 8.59 10.62
CA VAL A 43 5.28 7.80 9.59
C VAL A 43 5.00 8.33 8.20
N GLU A 44 5.94 8.10 7.29
CA GLU A 44 5.78 8.35 5.87
C GLU A 44 5.69 7.04 5.12
N VAL A 45 4.71 6.93 4.22
CA VAL A 45 4.58 5.78 3.34
C VAL A 45 5.68 5.85 2.28
N LYS A 46 6.47 4.77 2.14
CA LYS A 46 7.52 4.67 1.12
C LYS A 46 6.97 4.89 -0.29
N SER A 47 7.85 5.26 -1.22
CA SER A 47 7.46 5.34 -2.63
C SER A 47 7.06 3.96 -3.17
N SER A 48 6.23 3.94 -4.23
CA SER A 48 5.81 2.69 -4.85
C SER A 48 6.99 1.84 -5.33
N GLU A 49 8.09 2.45 -5.79
CA GLU A 49 9.28 1.72 -6.23
C GLU A 49 10.03 1.09 -5.05
N GLU A 50 10.17 1.80 -3.94
CA GLU A 50 10.76 1.23 -2.71
C GLU A 50 9.90 0.08 -2.17
N ILE A 51 8.57 0.24 -2.16
CA ILE A 51 7.66 -0.82 -1.74
C ILE A 51 7.78 -2.02 -2.67
N ARG A 52 7.86 -1.80 -4.00
CA ARG A 52 8.02 -2.86 -5.01
C ARG A 52 9.19 -3.78 -4.69
N GLN A 53 10.31 -3.24 -4.21
CA GLN A 53 11.49 -4.03 -3.83
C GLN A 53 11.24 -4.96 -2.63
N THR A 54 10.20 -4.70 -1.83
CA THR A 54 9.82 -5.53 -0.67
C THR A 54 8.78 -6.61 -1.00
N LEU A 55 8.25 -6.64 -2.23
CA LEU A 55 7.18 -7.54 -2.64
C LEU A 55 7.72 -8.79 -3.34
N ASN A 56 6.94 -9.87 -3.29
CA ASN A 56 7.19 -11.04 -4.11
C ASN A 56 6.56 -10.93 -5.51
N ARG A 57 6.78 -11.95 -6.35
CA ARG A 57 6.19 -12.04 -7.71
C ARG A 57 4.65 -12.04 -7.76
N LYS A 58 3.97 -12.21 -6.62
CA LYS A 58 2.50 -12.10 -6.51
C LYS A 58 2.04 -10.72 -6.03
N GLY A 59 2.97 -9.77 -5.81
CA GLY A 59 2.67 -8.45 -5.25
C GLY A 59 2.35 -8.47 -3.76
N CYS A 60 2.90 -9.44 -3.03
CA CYS A 60 2.65 -9.61 -1.60
C CYS A 60 3.93 -9.48 -0.78
N ASN A 61 3.80 -8.97 0.46
CA ASN A 61 4.79 -9.13 1.52
C ASN A 61 4.19 -9.97 2.65
N ARG A 62 4.79 -11.14 2.90
CA ARG A 62 4.35 -12.11 3.92
C ARG A 62 2.85 -12.43 3.86
N GLY A 63 2.32 -12.57 2.64
CA GLY A 63 0.89 -12.85 2.40
C GLY A 63 -0.03 -11.63 2.36
N LEU A 64 0.42 -10.44 2.77
CA LEU A 64 -0.36 -9.21 2.62
C LEU A 64 -0.09 -8.61 1.25
N ARG A 65 -1.16 -8.42 0.46
CA ARG A 65 -1.10 -7.85 -0.88
C ARG A 65 -0.93 -6.33 -0.81
N TYR A 66 -0.07 -5.80 -1.66
CA TYR A 66 0.00 -4.37 -1.93
C TYR A 66 -0.85 -4.06 -3.18
N ASP A 67 -2.03 -3.49 -2.96
CA ASP A 67 -2.98 -3.19 -4.03
C ASP A 67 -2.67 -1.86 -4.73
N HIS A 68 -3.10 -1.69 -5.98
CA HIS A 68 -2.85 -0.47 -6.74
C HIS A 68 -3.44 0.78 -6.08
N GLY A 69 -4.59 0.65 -5.41
CA GLY A 69 -5.21 1.76 -4.69
C GLY A 69 -4.29 2.36 -3.61
N LEU A 70 -3.37 1.58 -3.05
CA LEU A 70 -2.46 2.06 -2.00
C LEU A 70 -1.42 3.06 -2.55
N ASN A 71 -1.20 3.10 -3.87
CA ASN A 71 -0.22 4.01 -4.47
C ASN A 71 -0.52 5.49 -4.22
N GLN A 72 -1.78 5.86 -4.00
CA GLN A 72 -2.13 7.25 -3.73
C GLN A 72 -1.59 7.77 -2.39
N PHE A 73 -1.28 6.86 -1.46
CA PHE A 73 -0.72 7.22 -0.16
C PHE A 73 0.81 7.28 -0.20
N CYS A 74 1.47 6.88 -1.29
CA CYS A 74 2.93 6.92 -1.39
C CYS A 74 3.46 8.35 -1.18
N GLY A 75 4.44 8.52 -0.29
CA GLY A 75 5.03 9.82 0.07
C GLY A 75 4.15 10.68 0.98
N THR A 76 2.97 10.21 1.38
CA THR A 76 2.13 10.91 2.36
C THR A 76 2.48 10.50 3.79
N ARG A 77 2.20 11.39 4.74
CA ARG A 77 2.49 11.19 6.16
C ARG A 77 1.20 10.95 6.93
N HIS A 78 1.24 9.96 7.82
CA HIS A 78 0.11 9.56 8.63
C HIS A 78 0.57 9.20 10.03
N LYS A 79 -0.33 9.32 11.00
CA LYS A 79 -0.10 8.76 12.33
C LYS A 79 -0.43 7.28 12.34
N VAL A 80 0.37 6.50 13.06
CA VAL A 80 0.03 5.12 13.38
C VAL A 80 -1.21 5.12 14.26
N ARG A 81 -2.28 4.48 13.81
CA ARG A 81 -3.52 4.35 14.56
C ARG A 81 -3.38 3.25 15.61
N ASP A 82 -3.13 2.04 15.15
CA ASP A 82 -3.02 0.85 16.01
C ASP A 82 -2.06 -0.18 15.40
N ARG A 83 -1.46 -1.01 16.26
CA ARG A 83 -0.75 -2.22 15.84
C ARG A 83 -1.75 -3.34 15.55
N LEU A 84 -1.45 -4.13 14.52
CA LEU A 84 -2.22 -5.30 14.16
C LEU A 84 -1.37 -6.54 14.41
N ASP A 85 -1.61 -7.22 15.54
CA ASP A 85 -0.90 -8.45 15.91
C ASP A 85 -1.70 -9.72 15.61
N ARG A 86 -3.03 -9.62 15.53
CA ARG A 86 -3.92 -10.75 15.25
C ARG A 86 -5.09 -10.32 14.36
N ILE A 87 -5.50 -11.21 13.46
CA ILE A 87 -6.66 -11.00 12.57
C ILE A 87 -7.45 -12.29 12.41
N ILE A 88 -8.77 -12.19 12.21
CA ILE A 88 -9.62 -13.33 11.86
C ILE A 88 -9.66 -13.43 10.33
N ILE A 89 -9.29 -14.58 9.78
CA ILE A 89 -9.43 -14.84 8.34
C ILE A 89 -10.90 -15.17 8.05
N GLU A 90 -11.59 -14.25 7.39
CA GLU A 90 -13.03 -14.35 7.12
C GLU A 90 -13.46 -15.68 6.50
N SER A 91 -12.70 -16.20 5.53
CA SER A 91 -13.05 -17.45 4.84
C SER A 91 -12.99 -18.70 5.71
N THR A 92 -12.27 -18.66 6.84
CA THR A 92 -12.07 -19.82 7.72
C THR A 92 -12.56 -19.60 9.15
N GLY A 93 -12.84 -18.34 9.53
CA GLY A 93 -13.15 -17.94 10.90
C GLY A 93 -11.99 -18.09 11.89
N ARG A 94 -10.78 -18.45 11.42
CA ARG A 94 -9.62 -18.70 12.30
C ARG A 94 -8.91 -17.39 12.63
N MET A 95 -8.57 -17.23 13.90
CA MET A 95 -7.66 -16.18 14.34
C MET A 95 -6.21 -16.57 14.01
N VAL A 96 -5.49 -15.67 13.35
CA VAL A 96 -4.08 -15.85 12.99
C VAL A 96 -3.25 -14.68 13.51
N THR A 97 -2.01 -14.96 13.86
CA THR A 97 -1.02 -13.94 14.22
C THR A 97 -0.43 -13.33 12.96
N ILE A 98 -0.28 -12.01 12.96
CA ILE A 98 0.35 -11.24 11.88
C ILE A 98 1.41 -10.31 12.49
N GLU A 99 2.56 -10.22 11.83
CA GLU A 99 3.73 -9.52 12.39
C GLU A 99 4.06 -8.29 11.56
N GLY A 100 4.65 -7.28 12.21
CA GLY A 100 5.16 -6.08 11.54
C GLY A 100 4.07 -5.36 10.73
N THR A 101 2.87 -5.25 11.30
CA THR A 101 1.70 -4.68 10.61
C THR A 101 1.00 -3.67 11.51
N VAL A 102 0.63 -2.55 10.91
CA VAL A 102 -0.08 -1.46 11.57
C VAL A 102 -1.25 -0.98 10.72
N THR A 103 -2.12 -0.19 11.32
CA THR A 103 -3.11 0.62 10.62
C THR A 103 -2.75 2.09 10.78
N LEU A 104 -3.03 2.90 9.77
CA LEU A 104 -2.75 4.34 9.78
C LEU A 104 -4.07 5.11 9.83
N VAL A 105 -4.02 6.29 10.46
CA VAL A 105 -5.14 7.25 10.47
C VAL A 105 -5.39 7.71 9.03
N ASP A 106 -6.66 7.92 8.67
CA ASP A 106 -7.10 8.41 7.35
C ASP A 106 -6.65 7.57 6.14
N THR A 107 -6.33 6.29 6.35
CA THR A 107 -6.10 5.31 5.26
C THR A 107 -7.18 4.22 5.27
N THR A 108 -8.17 4.33 4.39
CA THR A 108 -9.31 3.39 4.28
C THR A 108 -9.39 2.72 2.90
N CYS A 109 -10.22 1.68 2.74
CA CYS A 109 -10.46 1.12 1.40
C CYS A 109 -11.03 2.19 0.49
N LEU A 110 -10.31 2.45 -0.59
CA LEU A 110 -10.73 3.42 -1.58
C LEU A 110 -11.79 2.81 -2.47
N CYS A 111 -11.66 1.53 -2.85
CA CYS A 111 -12.70 0.79 -3.58
C CYS A 111 -13.26 1.58 -4.79
N ASP A 112 -12.50 2.55 -5.32
CA ASP A 112 -12.91 3.58 -6.28
C ASP A 112 -13.38 2.98 -7.62
N MET A 113 -12.91 1.77 -7.91
CA MET A 113 -13.25 1.02 -9.12
C MET A 113 -14.47 0.10 -8.96
N ASN A 114 -14.94 -0.14 -7.73
CA ASN A 114 -15.97 -1.14 -7.43
C ASN A 114 -17.29 -0.53 -6.93
N ALA A 115 -17.29 0.71 -6.44
CA ALA A 115 -18.50 1.39 -5.99
C ALA A 115 -18.43 2.90 -6.29
N LEU A 116 -19.46 3.41 -6.97
CA LEU A 116 -19.69 4.86 -7.08
C LEU A 116 -19.92 5.40 -5.66
N GLY A 117 -18.94 6.12 -5.10
CA GLY A 117 -18.96 6.62 -3.72
C GLY A 117 -18.06 5.88 -2.72
N GLY A 118 -17.26 4.91 -3.17
CA GLY A 118 -16.28 4.20 -2.34
C GLY A 118 -16.89 3.09 -1.45
N CYS A 119 -16.08 2.51 -0.56
CA CYS A 119 -16.53 1.44 0.32
C CYS A 119 -17.37 1.99 1.49
N PRO A 120 -18.64 1.58 1.68
CA PRO A 120 -19.42 2.05 2.82
C PRO A 120 -18.87 1.57 4.17
N ARG A 121 -18.05 0.49 4.18
CA ARG A 121 -17.42 -0.01 5.41
C ARG A 121 -16.25 0.85 5.87
N GLN A 122 -15.62 1.60 4.97
CA GLN A 122 -14.41 2.39 5.25
C GLN A 122 -13.36 1.59 6.04
N ASP A 123 -13.17 0.32 5.66
CA ASP A 123 -12.27 -0.59 6.38
C ASP A 123 -10.85 -0.02 6.39
N PRO A 124 -10.14 -0.08 7.53
CA PRO A 124 -8.78 0.43 7.64
C PRO A 124 -7.83 -0.38 6.76
N VAL A 125 -6.90 0.31 6.09
CA VAL A 125 -5.85 -0.34 5.30
C VAL A 125 -4.78 -0.91 6.23
N TYR A 126 -4.33 -2.12 5.93
CA TYR A 126 -3.22 -2.76 6.63
C TYR A 126 -1.89 -2.42 5.96
N TRP A 127 -0.94 -1.95 6.76
CA TRP A 127 0.37 -1.52 6.31
C TRP A 127 1.44 -2.38 6.93
N ARG A 128 2.33 -2.95 6.11
CA ARG A 128 3.57 -3.54 6.64
C ARG A 128 4.48 -2.43 7.11
N GLU A 129 5.11 -2.62 8.26
CA GLU A 129 6.18 -1.75 8.76
C GLU A 129 7.32 -1.61 7.73
N SER A 130 7.58 -2.65 6.92
CA SER A 130 8.54 -2.58 5.80
C SER A 130 8.22 -1.51 4.75
N TRP A 131 6.97 -1.06 4.67
CA TRP A 131 6.49 -0.06 3.71
C TRP A 131 6.48 1.36 4.28
N LEU A 132 6.89 1.52 5.54
CA LEU A 132 6.82 2.78 6.26
C LEU A 132 8.23 3.25 6.64
N LYS A 133 8.37 4.55 6.83
CA LYS A 133 9.57 5.21 7.34
C LYS A 133 9.19 6.03 8.56
N HIS A 134 10.04 6.01 9.58
CA HIS A 134 9.96 6.96 10.68
C HIS A 134 10.18 8.37 10.15
N VAL A 135 9.28 9.28 10.50
CA VAL A 135 9.49 10.71 10.34
C VAL A 135 9.78 11.21 11.74
N GLY A 136 11.03 11.62 11.99
CA GLY A 136 11.37 12.21 13.29
C GLY A 136 10.40 13.33 13.64
N GLU A 137 10.10 13.49 14.92
CA GLU A 137 9.36 14.64 15.43
C GLU A 137 10.24 15.87 15.16
N GLY A 138 9.88 16.65 14.13
CA GLY A 138 10.47 17.96 13.86
C GLY A 138 9.90 19.02 14.77
#